data_AF-A0A072PSR1-F1
#
_entry.id   AF-A0A072PSR1-F1
#
_cell.length_a   1.000
_cell.length_b   1.000
_cell.length_c   1.000
_cell.angle_alpha   90.00
_cell.angle_beta   90.00
_cell.angle_gamma   90.00
#
_symmetry.space_group_name_H-M   'P 1'
#
loop_
_entity.id
_entity.type
_entity.pdbx_description
1 polymer ?
#
loop_
_entity_poly.entity_id
_entity_poly.type
_entity_poly.pdbx_seq_one_letter_code
_entity_poly.pdbx_strand_id
1 'polypeptide(L)'
;MFTNIANEMDVDYQSINIRDLTANSHAEDISLGEYFRQKAPEGFALGFWKAWIHDLTGTDPDDIGLVYWLDFVKSAGGIESLGTKPSLNASQSNSDRATLSGEVFRARKVLISAPTPLYRHIKFSPPLPTDKKEYVESVHLGPFCKCILLYSSPWWRQVGFNGSFIDLSGPVVFSRDGSSDKDKMYAISCLIGGKYARKWSCLPVSRRVKAVKDQLASTIGPEQGEKIYDTIQTIEMA
;
A
#
# COMPACT_ATOMS: atom_id res chain seq x y z
N MET A 1 -17.27 2.06 -17.57
CA MET A 1 -16.79 3.05 -16.57
C MET A 1 -15.49 2.59 -15.92
N PHE A 2 -15.45 1.54 -15.07
CA PHE A 2 -14.18 1.01 -14.53
C PHE A 2 -13.16 0.70 -15.63
N THR A 3 -13.57 -0.07 -16.65
CA THR A 3 -12.76 -0.40 -17.84
C THR A 3 -12.31 0.83 -18.62
N ASN A 4 -13.07 1.93 -18.64
CA ASN A 4 -12.70 3.13 -19.38
C ASN A 4 -11.51 3.84 -18.70
N ILE A 5 -11.61 4.03 -17.38
CA ILE A 5 -10.52 4.63 -16.59
C ILE A 5 -9.27 3.75 -16.65
N ALA A 6 -9.43 2.42 -16.50
CA ALA A 6 -8.31 1.50 -16.64
C ALA A 6 -7.66 1.58 -18.03
N ASN A 7 -8.44 1.56 -19.12
CA ASN A 7 -7.91 1.65 -20.47
C ASN A 7 -7.27 3.01 -20.79
N GLU A 8 -7.83 4.12 -20.29
CA GLU A 8 -7.23 5.46 -20.45
C GLU A 8 -5.89 5.54 -19.71
N MET A 9 -5.84 5.07 -18.45
CA MET A 9 -4.59 5.00 -17.69
C MET A 9 -3.57 4.02 -18.30
N ASP A 10 -4.03 2.95 -18.97
CA ASP A 10 -3.17 1.98 -19.68
C ASP A 10 -2.46 2.60 -20.90
N VAL A 11 -3.10 3.57 -21.56
CA VAL A 11 -2.47 4.43 -22.57
C VAL A 11 -1.55 5.46 -21.91
N ASP A 12 -2.07 6.20 -20.92
CA ASP A 12 -1.38 7.33 -20.30
C ASP A 12 -0.06 6.92 -19.61
N TYR A 13 0.04 5.73 -18.99
CA TYR A 13 1.29 5.35 -18.32
C TYR A 13 2.42 5.04 -19.31
N GLN A 14 2.11 4.60 -20.53
CA GLN A 14 3.13 4.13 -21.47
C GLN A 14 4.07 5.26 -21.91
N SER A 15 3.57 6.50 -21.99
CA SER A 15 4.31 7.70 -22.35
C SER A 15 5.11 8.34 -21.21
N ILE A 16 4.83 8.02 -19.93
CA ILE A 16 5.51 8.63 -18.78
C ILE A 16 6.98 8.17 -18.67
N ASN A 17 7.87 9.11 -18.34
CA ASN A 17 9.28 8.86 -18.07
C ASN A 17 9.81 9.75 -16.93
N ILE A 18 10.00 9.19 -15.73
CA ILE A 18 10.57 9.94 -14.60
C ILE A 18 12.05 10.32 -14.76
N ARG A 19 12.76 9.79 -15.77
CA ARG A 19 14.15 10.17 -16.09
C ARG A 19 14.26 11.32 -17.08
N ASP A 20 13.15 11.72 -17.69
CA ASP A 20 13.06 12.86 -18.60
C ASP A 20 11.73 13.59 -18.34
N LEU A 21 11.78 14.62 -17.52
CA LEU A 21 10.60 15.41 -17.16
C LEU A 21 9.96 16.11 -18.38
N THR A 22 10.71 16.33 -19.47
CA THR A 22 10.16 16.97 -20.68
C THR A 22 9.23 16.05 -21.46
N ALA A 23 9.46 14.72 -21.38
CA ALA A 23 8.58 13.71 -21.97
C ALA A 23 7.18 13.70 -21.33
N ASN A 24 7.04 14.17 -20.08
CA ASN A 24 5.79 14.17 -19.32
C ASN A 24 4.91 15.40 -19.57
N SER A 25 5.28 16.29 -20.51
CA SER A 25 4.57 17.56 -20.80
C SER A 25 3.12 17.42 -21.28
N HIS A 26 2.67 16.19 -21.57
CA HIS A 26 1.30 15.83 -21.92
C HIS A 26 0.43 15.47 -20.71
N ALA A 27 1.05 15.19 -19.56
CA ALA A 27 0.35 14.82 -18.33
C ALA A 27 0.13 16.06 -17.45
N GLU A 28 -1.08 16.21 -16.90
CA GLU A 28 -1.40 17.31 -15.99
C GLU A 28 -0.67 17.12 -14.64
N ASP A 29 -0.07 18.19 -14.12
CA ASP A 29 0.53 18.23 -12.77
C ASP A 29 -0.56 18.41 -11.71
N ILE A 30 -1.35 17.36 -11.53
CA ILE A 30 -2.49 17.28 -10.62
C ILE A 30 -2.37 16.07 -9.70
N SER A 31 -3.15 16.06 -8.61
CA SER A 31 -3.30 14.85 -7.81
C SER A 31 -4.11 13.79 -8.56
N LEU A 32 -3.84 12.53 -8.25
CA LEU A 32 -4.59 11.39 -8.76
C LEU A 32 -6.08 11.46 -8.33
N GLY A 33 -6.36 12.05 -7.16
CA GLY A 33 -7.71 12.35 -6.70
C GLY A 33 -8.44 13.37 -7.57
N GLU A 34 -7.74 14.39 -8.09
CA GLU A 34 -8.31 15.37 -9.02
C GLU A 34 -8.57 14.76 -10.39
N TYR A 35 -7.62 13.98 -10.92
CA TYR A 35 -7.80 13.23 -12.17
C TYR A 35 -9.08 12.37 -12.13
N PHE A 36 -9.32 11.63 -11.03
CA PHE A 36 -10.56 10.88 -10.91
C PHE A 36 -11.81 11.74 -10.76
N ARG A 37 -11.76 12.92 -10.12
CA ARG A 37 -12.91 13.82 -10.07
C ARG A 37 -13.30 14.34 -11.46
N GLN A 38 -12.31 14.67 -12.30
CA GLN A 38 -12.53 15.07 -13.68
C GLN A 38 -13.13 13.94 -14.53
N LYS A 39 -12.65 12.70 -14.38
CA LYS A 39 -13.02 11.54 -15.23
C LYS A 39 -14.23 10.74 -14.73
N ALA A 40 -14.47 10.74 -13.41
CA ALA A 40 -15.44 9.89 -12.73
C ALA A 40 -15.90 10.52 -11.40
N PRO A 41 -16.71 11.59 -11.45
CA PRO A 41 -17.01 12.42 -10.28
C PRO A 41 -17.61 11.66 -9.09
N GLU A 42 -18.47 10.67 -9.34
CA GLU A 42 -19.05 9.81 -8.30
C GLU A 42 -19.24 8.35 -8.75
N GLY A 43 -19.40 7.43 -7.78
CA GLY A 43 -19.84 6.06 -8.00
C GLY A 43 -18.86 4.95 -7.59
N PHE A 44 -19.28 3.70 -7.81
CA PHE A 44 -18.56 2.48 -7.40
C PHE A 44 -17.10 2.42 -7.90
N ALA A 45 -16.83 2.87 -9.14
CA ALA A 45 -15.49 2.85 -9.72
C ALA A 45 -14.50 3.73 -8.93
N LEU A 46 -14.93 4.91 -8.45
CA LEU A 46 -14.10 5.79 -7.62
C LEU A 46 -13.80 5.16 -6.25
N GLY A 47 -14.76 4.44 -5.68
CA GLY A 47 -14.55 3.64 -4.46
C GLY A 47 -13.52 2.54 -4.68
N PHE A 48 -13.69 1.74 -5.73
CA PHE A 48 -12.76 0.66 -6.07
C PHE A 48 -11.32 1.16 -6.26
N TRP A 49 -11.14 2.26 -7.02
CA TRP A 49 -9.82 2.88 -7.19
C TRP A 49 -9.23 3.39 -5.87
N LYS A 50 -10.01 4.08 -5.03
CA LYS A 50 -9.58 4.49 -3.68
C LYS A 50 -9.08 3.29 -2.87
N ALA A 51 -9.79 2.15 -2.93
CA ALA A 51 -9.40 0.95 -2.21
C ALA A 51 -8.05 0.39 -2.70
N TRP A 52 -7.84 0.30 -4.01
CA TRP A 52 -6.57 -0.14 -4.60
C TRP A 52 -5.41 0.79 -4.26
N ILE A 53 -5.62 2.11 -4.27
CA ILE A 53 -4.57 3.08 -3.98
C ILE A 53 -4.17 3.00 -2.50
N HIS A 54 -5.14 2.92 -1.58
CA HIS A 54 -4.84 2.67 -0.18
C HIS A 54 -4.09 1.35 0.05
N ASP A 55 -4.42 0.28 -0.67
CA ASP A 55 -3.75 -1.04 -0.57
C ASP A 55 -2.31 -1.01 -1.12
N LEU A 56 -2.09 -0.38 -2.28
CA LEU A 56 -0.83 -0.40 -3.01
C LEU A 56 0.20 0.63 -2.53
N THR A 57 -0.24 1.80 -2.05
CA THR A 57 0.66 2.91 -1.68
C THR A 57 0.49 3.41 -0.25
N GLY A 58 -0.59 3.03 0.45
CA GLY A 58 -0.89 3.52 1.79
C GLY A 58 -1.21 5.02 1.86
N THR A 59 -1.49 5.67 0.74
CA THR A 59 -1.80 7.11 0.64
C THR A 59 -3.21 7.33 0.10
N ASP A 60 -3.84 8.47 0.42
CA ASP A 60 -5.08 8.87 -0.25
C ASP A 60 -4.78 9.35 -1.68
N PRO A 61 -5.72 9.23 -2.65
CA PRO A 61 -5.46 9.69 -4.02
C PRO A 61 -5.13 11.19 -4.14
N ASP A 62 -5.62 12.00 -3.20
CA ASP A 62 -5.30 13.44 -3.14
C ASP A 62 -3.87 13.71 -2.61
N ASP A 63 -3.23 12.74 -1.94
CA ASP A 63 -1.85 12.80 -1.44
C ASP A 63 -0.82 12.29 -2.48
N ILE A 64 -1.24 11.94 -3.71
CA ILE A 64 -0.38 11.35 -4.77
C ILE A 64 -0.50 12.17 -6.06
N GLY A 65 0.62 12.54 -6.67
CA GLY A 65 0.65 13.14 -8.01
C GLY A 65 0.39 12.12 -9.13
N LEU A 66 -0.39 12.50 -10.15
CA LEU A 66 -0.77 11.63 -11.27
C LEU A 66 0.45 11.01 -11.97
N VAL A 67 1.47 11.80 -12.29
CA VAL A 67 2.70 11.34 -12.97
C VAL A 67 3.43 10.25 -12.17
N TYR A 68 3.48 10.37 -10.84
CA TYR A 68 4.07 9.33 -9.98
C TYR A 68 3.25 8.03 -10.02
N TRP A 69 1.92 8.13 -9.98
CA TRP A 69 1.06 6.94 -10.05
C TRP A 69 1.20 6.22 -11.40
N LEU A 70 1.23 6.97 -12.50
CA LEU A 70 1.43 6.39 -13.83
C LEU A 70 2.81 5.71 -13.94
N ASP A 71 3.89 6.32 -13.43
CA ASP A 71 5.21 5.65 -13.39
C ASP A 71 5.22 4.40 -12.48
N PHE A 72 4.47 4.41 -11.36
CA PHE A 72 4.30 3.25 -10.49
C PHE A 72 3.60 2.10 -11.23
N VAL A 73 2.51 2.38 -11.96
CA VAL A 73 1.80 1.41 -12.82
C VAL A 73 2.75 0.87 -13.90
N LYS A 74 3.47 1.76 -14.60
CA LYS A 74 4.46 1.38 -15.63
C LYS A 74 5.54 0.46 -15.07
N SER A 75 6.10 0.82 -13.92
CA SER A 75 7.15 0.07 -13.22
C SER A 75 6.67 -1.28 -12.68
N ALA A 76 5.38 -1.41 -12.36
CA ALA A 76 4.76 -2.68 -12.00
C ALA A 76 4.48 -3.60 -13.21
N GLY A 77 4.66 -3.12 -14.45
CA GLY A 77 4.34 -3.87 -15.65
C GLY A 77 2.87 -3.75 -16.08
N GLY A 78 2.23 -2.60 -15.84
CA GLY A 78 0.86 -2.30 -16.24
C GLY A 78 -0.19 -2.61 -15.16
N ILE A 79 -1.43 -2.20 -15.42
CA ILE A 79 -2.53 -2.25 -14.44
C ILE A 79 -2.89 -3.69 -14.06
N GLU A 80 -2.89 -4.61 -15.03
CA GLU A 80 -3.19 -6.02 -14.77
C GLU A 80 -2.18 -6.65 -13.79
N SER A 81 -0.90 -6.29 -13.91
CA SER A 81 0.19 -6.82 -13.09
C SER A 81 0.04 -6.47 -11.60
N LEU A 82 -0.59 -5.33 -11.26
CA LEU A 82 -0.86 -4.91 -9.88
C LEU A 82 -1.72 -5.91 -9.09
N GLY A 83 -2.59 -6.67 -9.77
CA GLY A 83 -3.42 -7.70 -9.14
C GLY A 83 -2.69 -9.03 -8.90
N THR A 84 -1.52 -9.22 -9.50
CA THR A 84 -0.80 -10.50 -9.52
C THR A 84 0.26 -10.61 -8.42
N LYS A 85 0.63 -11.83 -8.03
CA LYS A 85 1.81 -12.05 -7.16
C LYS A 85 3.07 -11.99 -8.03
N PRO A 86 4.00 -11.05 -7.80
CA PRO A 86 5.20 -10.93 -8.62
C PRO A 86 6.15 -12.12 -8.40
N SER A 87 6.66 -12.69 -9.49
CA SER A 87 7.75 -13.67 -9.50
C SER A 87 9.11 -12.97 -9.46
N LEU A 88 9.54 -12.59 -8.25
CA LEU A 88 10.80 -11.87 -8.05
C LEU A 88 12.04 -12.77 -8.26
N ASN A 89 12.71 -12.61 -9.40
CA ASN A 89 14.10 -13.02 -9.61
C ASN A 89 14.99 -11.77 -9.53
N ALA A 90 15.85 -11.66 -8.51
CA ALA A 90 16.71 -10.50 -8.28
C ALA A 90 18.20 -10.87 -8.24
N SER A 91 19.05 -10.01 -8.82
CA SER A 91 20.51 -10.09 -8.76
C SER A 91 21.11 -8.72 -8.38
N GLN A 92 22.27 -8.71 -7.71
CA GLN A 92 22.80 -7.50 -7.03
C GLN A 92 24.22 -7.08 -7.47
N SER A 93 24.51 -5.78 -7.37
CA SER A 93 25.85 -5.16 -7.38
C SER A 93 25.87 -3.87 -6.51
N ASN A 94 26.73 -2.85 -6.73
CA ASN A 94 27.26 -2.00 -5.63
C ASN A 94 27.55 -0.49 -6.01
N SER A 95 27.38 0.60 -5.22
CA SER A 95 26.98 0.85 -3.80
C SER A 95 27.45 2.26 -3.27
N ASP A 96 27.32 2.60 -1.95
CA ASP A 96 27.94 3.78 -1.23
C ASP A 96 28.65 3.43 0.13
N ARG A 97 28.13 3.74 1.36
CA ARG A 97 28.80 3.41 2.65
C ARG A 97 27.88 3.32 3.90
N ALA A 98 28.33 2.73 5.04
CA ALA A 98 27.48 2.58 6.25
C ALA A 98 28.18 2.36 7.62
N THR A 99 27.44 2.67 8.70
CA THR A 99 27.72 2.41 10.13
C THR A 99 26.44 1.94 10.82
N LEU A 100 26.53 0.92 11.69
CA LEU A 100 25.44 0.44 12.55
C LEU A 100 25.99 0.29 13.98
N SER A 101 25.14 0.49 15.00
CA SER A 101 25.45 0.21 16.43
C SER A 101 26.76 0.79 17.00
N GLY A 102 27.29 1.88 16.44
CA GLY A 102 28.51 2.55 16.91
C GLY A 102 29.83 1.98 16.37
N GLU A 103 29.78 0.89 15.60
CA GLU A 103 30.96 0.30 14.96
C GLU A 103 31.29 0.99 13.63
N VAL A 104 32.59 1.24 13.40
CA VAL A 104 33.07 1.96 12.21
C VAL A 104 33.61 0.99 11.16
N PHE A 105 32.77 0.69 10.17
CA PHE A 105 33.17 -0.10 9.01
C PHE A 105 33.83 0.77 7.93
N ARG A 106 34.94 0.28 7.36
CA ARG A 106 35.59 0.87 6.18
C ARG A 106 35.41 -0.06 4.99
N ALA A 107 34.92 0.49 3.89
CA ALA A 107 34.75 -0.22 2.63
C ALA A 107 35.15 0.70 1.47
N ARG A 108 35.47 0.11 0.31
CA ARG A 108 35.46 0.87 -0.95
C ARG A 108 34.03 1.35 -1.27
N LYS A 109 33.03 0.46 -1.06
CA LYS A 109 31.56 0.67 -0.98
C LYS A 109 30.79 -0.70 -0.88
N VAL A 110 29.56 -0.90 -0.34
CA VAL A 110 28.78 -0.23 0.76
C VAL A 110 27.29 0.15 0.47
N LEU A 111 26.40 -0.71 -0.04
CA LEU A 111 25.05 -0.31 -0.54
C LEU A 111 24.13 0.34 0.52
N ILE A 112 23.49 1.50 0.25
CA ILE A 112 22.36 1.99 1.07
C ILE A 112 21.06 1.43 0.49
N SER A 113 20.47 0.45 1.16
CA SER A 113 19.22 -0.23 0.78
C SER A 113 18.03 0.16 1.65
N ALA A 114 18.09 1.33 2.31
CA ALA A 114 16.96 1.90 3.04
C ALA A 114 16.04 2.69 2.07
N PRO A 115 14.72 2.78 2.33
CA PRO A 115 13.85 3.70 1.59
C PRO A 115 14.37 5.15 1.64
N THR A 116 14.36 5.84 0.49
CA THR A 116 14.91 7.20 0.38
C THR A 116 14.39 8.21 1.43
N PRO A 117 13.09 8.23 1.82
CA PRO A 117 12.64 9.12 2.90
C PRO A 117 13.44 8.97 4.21
N LEU A 118 13.92 7.76 4.53
CA LEU A 118 14.68 7.49 5.76
C LEU A 118 16.11 8.06 5.73
N TYR A 119 16.59 8.57 4.59
CA TYR A 119 17.91 9.19 4.48
C TYR A 119 18.01 10.43 5.37
N ARG A 120 16.89 11.05 5.77
CA ARG A 120 16.83 12.13 6.77
C ARG A 120 17.36 11.73 8.16
N HIS A 121 17.47 10.43 8.44
CA HIS A 121 18.06 9.88 9.67
C HIS A 121 19.53 9.46 9.51
N ILE A 122 20.11 9.57 8.31
CA ILE A 122 21.51 9.24 8.01
C ILE A 122 22.33 10.52 7.93
N LYS A 123 23.40 10.62 8.73
CA LYS A 123 24.33 11.76 8.65
C LYS A 123 25.33 11.58 7.52
N PHE A 124 25.10 12.24 6.39
CA PHE A 124 26.03 12.29 5.26
C PHE A 124 27.18 13.28 5.52
N SER A 125 28.39 12.89 5.15
CA SER A 125 29.58 13.75 5.11
C SER A 125 30.48 13.32 3.93
N PRO A 126 30.64 14.14 2.87
CA PRO A 126 29.98 15.44 2.66
C PRO A 126 28.44 15.34 2.63
N PRO A 127 27.72 16.46 2.78
CA PRO A 127 26.25 16.48 2.65
C PRO A 127 25.77 15.92 1.30
N LEU A 128 24.50 15.50 1.25
CA LEU A 128 23.85 15.14 -0.02
C LEU A 128 23.82 16.35 -0.97
N PRO A 129 23.92 16.13 -2.30
CA PRO A 129 23.59 17.13 -3.30
C PRO A 129 22.20 17.76 -3.07
N THR A 130 22.04 19.03 -3.44
CA THR A 130 20.84 19.84 -3.13
C THR A 130 19.56 19.21 -3.65
N ASP A 131 19.55 18.80 -4.91
CA ASP A 131 18.46 18.07 -5.59
C ASP A 131 18.08 16.78 -4.83
N LYS A 132 19.09 16.01 -4.41
CA LYS A 132 18.85 14.78 -3.64
C LYS A 132 18.33 15.07 -2.23
N LYS A 133 18.75 16.17 -1.60
CA LYS A 133 18.25 16.62 -0.30
C LYS A 133 16.78 17.05 -0.39
N GLU A 134 16.44 17.90 -1.36
CA GLU A 134 15.07 18.34 -1.64
C GLU A 134 14.13 17.15 -1.91
N TYR A 135 14.59 16.17 -2.69
CA TYR A 135 13.86 14.92 -2.88
C TYR A 135 13.65 14.15 -1.57
N VAL A 136 14.71 13.94 -0.77
CA VAL A 136 14.63 13.24 0.54
C VAL A 136 13.67 13.93 1.53
N GLU A 137 13.55 15.25 1.47
CA GLU A 137 12.69 16.07 2.34
C GLU A 137 11.24 16.13 1.83
N SER A 138 11.00 16.09 0.52
CA SER A 138 9.66 16.12 -0.09
C SER A 138 8.95 14.76 -0.12
N VAL A 139 9.66 13.64 -0.32
CA VAL A 139 9.02 12.31 -0.36
C VAL A 139 8.69 11.76 1.02
N HIS A 140 7.54 11.08 1.11
CA HIS A 140 6.97 10.52 2.33
C HIS A 140 6.49 9.08 2.09
N LEU A 141 6.51 8.25 3.14
CA LEU A 141 5.89 6.92 3.10
C LEU A 141 4.41 7.03 3.46
N GLY A 142 3.55 6.30 2.76
CA GLY A 142 2.12 6.25 3.07
C GLY A 142 1.87 5.62 4.44
N PRO A 143 0.99 6.19 5.28
CA PRO A 143 0.60 5.58 6.54
C PRO A 143 -0.16 4.28 6.26
N PHE A 144 0.39 3.16 6.71
CA PHE A 144 -0.16 1.83 6.46
C PHE A 144 -0.06 0.98 7.72
N CYS A 145 -1.18 0.40 8.13
CA CYS A 145 -1.26 -0.52 9.25
C CYS A 145 -1.87 -1.86 8.79
N LYS A 146 -1.54 -2.93 9.51
CA LYS A 146 -2.08 -4.26 9.27
C LYS A 146 -2.64 -4.84 10.56
N CYS A 147 -3.84 -5.38 10.49
CA CYS A 147 -4.44 -6.18 11.56
C CYS A 147 -4.62 -7.62 11.03
N ILE A 148 -4.08 -8.62 11.73
CA ILE A 148 -4.15 -10.02 11.30
C ILE A 148 -5.04 -10.76 12.30
N LEU A 149 -6.16 -11.28 11.80
CA LEU A 149 -7.13 -12.08 12.57
C LEU A 149 -6.79 -13.56 12.35
N LEU A 150 -6.35 -14.27 13.38
CA LEU A 150 -6.02 -15.69 13.32
C LEU A 150 -7.21 -16.53 13.83
N TYR A 151 -7.48 -17.66 13.18
CA TYR A 151 -8.59 -18.55 13.48
C TYR A 151 -8.12 -20.00 13.60
N SER A 152 -8.90 -20.83 14.31
CA SER A 152 -8.66 -22.28 14.44
C SER A 152 -8.93 -23.07 13.16
N SER A 153 -9.74 -22.51 12.24
CA SER A 153 -10.06 -23.09 10.94
C SER A 153 -10.41 -21.98 9.93
N PRO A 154 -10.26 -22.22 8.60
CA PRO A 154 -10.56 -21.23 7.57
C PRO A 154 -12.05 -21.24 7.24
N TRP A 155 -12.89 -20.90 8.23
CA TRP A 155 -14.35 -21.03 8.16
C TRP A 155 -14.98 -20.27 6.99
N TRP A 156 -14.36 -19.19 6.53
CA TRP A 156 -14.82 -18.41 5.37
C TRP A 156 -14.83 -19.25 4.09
N ARG A 157 -13.86 -20.16 3.91
CA ARG A 157 -13.80 -21.06 2.75
C ARG A 157 -14.94 -22.08 2.76
N GLN A 158 -15.36 -22.52 3.95
CA GLN A 158 -16.45 -23.49 4.12
C GLN A 158 -17.82 -22.92 3.71
N VAL A 159 -17.97 -21.59 3.75
CA VAL A 159 -19.17 -20.85 3.31
C VAL A 159 -18.99 -20.18 1.95
N GLY A 160 -17.97 -20.57 1.18
CA GLY A 160 -17.75 -20.11 -0.20
C GLY A 160 -17.00 -18.78 -0.37
N PHE A 161 -16.51 -18.16 0.71
CA PHE A 161 -15.74 -16.92 0.64
C PHE A 161 -14.23 -17.18 0.48
N ASN A 162 -13.54 -16.25 -0.18
CA ASN A 162 -12.09 -16.29 -0.42
C ASN A 162 -11.24 -15.49 0.59
N GLY A 163 -11.84 -15.01 1.69
CA GLY A 163 -11.18 -14.21 2.73
C GLY A 163 -10.77 -12.79 2.31
N SER A 164 -11.24 -12.31 1.16
CA SER A 164 -10.98 -10.95 0.66
C SER A 164 -12.23 -10.08 0.74
N PHE A 165 -12.12 -8.95 1.43
CA PHE A 165 -13.16 -7.92 1.57
C PHE A 165 -12.65 -6.62 0.95
N ILE A 166 -13.56 -5.85 0.33
CA ILE A 166 -13.32 -4.47 -0.11
C ILE A 166 -14.45 -3.64 0.46
N ASP A 167 -14.13 -2.72 1.36
CA ASP A 167 -15.11 -1.86 2.04
C ASP A 167 -14.44 -0.54 2.44
N LEU A 168 -15.14 0.57 2.25
CA LEU A 168 -14.65 1.93 2.55
C LEU A 168 -15.41 2.59 3.70
N SER A 169 -16.35 1.87 4.32
CA SER A 169 -17.15 2.35 5.45
C SER A 169 -16.36 2.43 6.76
N GLY A 170 -15.30 1.62 6.90
CA GLY A 170 -14.48 1.51 8.11
C GLY A 170 -12.97 1.52 7.84
N PRO A 171 -12.14 1.13 8.83
CA PRO A 171 -10.69 1.19 8.72
C PRO A 171 -10.08 0.17 7.74
N VAL A 172 -10.67 -1.02 7.58
CA VAL A 172 -10.18 -2.07 6.69
C VAL A 172 -10.65 -1.75 5.28
N VAL A 173 -9.69 -1.38 4.42
CA VAL A 173 -9.95 -1.04 3.03
C VAL A 173 -9.89 -2.27 2.12
N PHE A 174 -8.97 -3.17 2.42
CA PHE A 174 -8.79 -4.45 1.74
C PHE A 174 -8.51 -5.57 2.75
N SER A 175 -8.89 -6.82 2.47
CA SER A 175 -8.35 -7.98 3.18
C SER A 175 -7.87 -9.09 2.26
N ARG A 176 -7.00 -9.98 2.78
CA ARG A 176 -6.54 -11.18 2.07
C ARG A 176 -6.59 -12.39 3.01
N ASP A 177 -6.96 -13.55 2.47
CA ASP A 177 -6.62 -14.83 3.08
C ASP A 177 -5.09 -14.98 3.05
N GLY A 178 -4.49 -15.01 4.24
CA GLY A 178 -3.05 -15.15 4.48
C GLY A 178 -2.68 -16.51 5.08
N SER A 179 -3.54 -17.51 4.93
CA SER A 179 -3.38 -18.80 5.58
C SER A 179 -2.32 -19.69 4.93
N SER A 180 -1.72 -20.57 5.75
CA SER A 180 -0.90 -21.70 5.30
C SER A 180 -1.56 -23.00 5.74
N ASP A 181 -2.11 -23.76 4.78
CA ASP A 181 -2.73 -25.06 5.07
C ASP A 181 -1.69 -26.09 5.53
N LYS A 182 -0.45 -25.98 5.04
CA LYS A 182 0.70 -26.79 5.46
C LYS A 182 1.00 -26.62 6.95
N ASP A 183 1.02 -25.37 7.41
CA ASP A 183 1.39 -25.02 8.78
C ASP A 183 0.17 -24.98 9.72
N LYS A 184 -1.04 -25.26 9.19
CA LYS A 184 -2.36 -25.16 9.86
C LYS A 184 -2.62 -23.78 10.49
N MET A 185 -2.11 -22.73 9.84
CA MET A 185 -2.26 -21.35 10.28
C MET A 185 -3.32 -20.67 9.41
N TYR A 186 -4.49 -20.36 9.97
CA TYR A 186 -5.59 -19.74 9.24
C TYR A 186 -5.73 -18.28 9.63
N ALA A 187 -5.58 -17.36 8.66
CA ALA A 187 -5.49 -15.94 8.94
C ALA A 187 -6.15 -15.07 7.87
N ILE A 188 -6.90 -14.06 8.33
CA ILE A 188 -7.34 -12.94 7.49
C ILE A 188 -6.44 -11.75 7.80
N SER A 189 -5.71 -11.28 6.77
CA SER A 189 -4.91 -10.06 6.81
C SER A 189 -5.78 -8.87 6.41
N CYS A 190 -6.09 -7.98 7.35
CA CYS A 190 -6.80 -6.72 7.11
C CYS A 190 -5.80 -5.58 6.89
N LEU A 191 -5.99 -4.81 5.83
CA LEU A 191 -5.09 -3.77 5.34
C LEU A 191 -5.77 -2.41 5.49
N ILE A 192 -5.06 -1.49 6.14
CA ILE A 192 -5.57 -0.21 6.63
C ILE A 192 -4.61 0.86 6.11
N GLY A 193 -5.02 1.67 5.12
CA GLY A 193 -4.16 2.64 4.43
C GLY A 193 -4.62 4.09 4.57
N GLY A 194 -3.74 5.04 4.26
CA GLY A 194 -4.05 6.47 4.15
C GLY A 194 -4.64 7.07 5.42
N LYS A 195 -5.63 7.96 5.27
CA LYS A 195 -6.39 8.56 6.37
C LYS A 195 -7.04 7.54 7.32
N TYR A 196 -7.35 6.34 6.84
CA TYR A 196 -7.90 5.29 7.69
C TYR A 196 -6.83 4.76 8.65
N ALA A 197 -5.60 4.56 8.18
CA ALA A 197 -4.45 4.22 9.03
C ALA A 197 -4.18 5.31 10.08
N ARG A 198 -4.13 6.59 9.65
CA ARG A 198 -3.91 7.73 10.56
C ARG A 198 -4.97 7.82 11.66
N LYS A 199 -6.24 7.58 11.33
CA LYS A 199 -7.36 7.59 12.30
C LYS A 199 -7.34 6.36 13.21
N TRP A 200 -7.09 5.17 12.65
CA TRP A 200 -7.10 3.91 13.38
C TRP A 200 -5.93 3.79 14.36
N SER A 201 -4.73 4.25 14.00
CA SER A 201 -3.56 4.23 14.88
C SER A 201 -3.74 5.09 16.13
N CYS A 202 -4.51 6.20 16.03
CA CYS A 202 -4.87 7.08 17.13
C CYS A 202 -5.95 6.53 18.08
N LEU A 203 -6.60 5.40 17.76
CA LEU A 203 -7.56 4.76 18.66
C LEU A 203 -6.83 4.09 19.84
N PRO A 204 -7.45 4.00 21.04
CA PRO A 204 -6.96 3.12 22.09
C PRO A 204 -6.82 1.69 21.59
N VAL A 205 -5.77 0.98 22.03
CA VAL A 205 -5.47 -0.40 21.59
C VAL A 205 -6.69 -1.33 21.70
N SER A 206 -7.44 -1.23 22.79
CA SER A 206 -8.69 -2.00 23.01
C SER A 206 -9.81 -1.73 22.00
N ARG A 207 -9.75 -0.62 21.26
CA ARG A 207 -10.72 -0.23 20.22
C ARG A 207 -10.23 -0.56 18.81
N ARG A 208 -8.92 -0.73 18.59
CA ARG A 208 -8.30 -0.97 17.27
C ARG A 208 -8.74 -2.30 16.65
N VAL A 209 -8.54 -3.42 17.36
CA VAL A 209 -9.07 -4.73 16.95
C VAL A 209 -10.59 -4.72 16.82
N LYS A 210 -11.29 -4.06 17.76
CA LYS A 210 -12.76 -4.02 17.75
C LYS A 210 -13.29 -3.35 16.47
N ALA A 211 -12.74 -2.19 16.08
CA ALA A 211 -13.16 -1.49 14.86
C ALA A 211 -12.95 -2.32 13.58
N VAL A 212 -11.89 -3.14 13.53
CA VAL A 212 -11.65 -4.09 12.43
C VAL A 212 -12.69 -5.21 12.41
N LYS A 213 -12.96 -5.84 13.56
CA LYS A 213 -13.94 -6.93 13.67
C LYS A 213 -15.38 -6.46 13.42
N ASP A 214 -15.76 -5.34 14.01
CA ASP A 214 -17.09 -4.73 13.85
C ASP A 214 -17.41 -4.47 12.38
N GLN A 215 -16.44 -3.92 11.63
CA GLN A 215 -16.59 -3.69 10.19
C GLN A 215 -16.78 -5.01 9.44
N LEU A 216 -15.84 -5.95 9.57
CA LEU A 216 -15.91 -7.23 8.82
C LEU A 216 -17.18 -8.04 9.14
N ALA A 217 -17.62 -8.06 10.40
CA ALA A 217 -18.87 -8.70 10.78
C ALA A 217 -20.08 -8.01 10.11
N SER A 218 -20.08 -6.69 10.01
CA SER A 218 -21.10 -5.93 9.29
C SER A 218 -21.05 -6.14 7.77
N THR A 219 -19.86 -6.27 7.16
CA THR A 219 -19.69 -6.53 5.72
C THR A 219 -20.22 -7.92 5.33
N ILE A 220 -20.02 -8.92 6.20
CA ILE A 220 -20.41 -10.32 5.96
C ILE A 220 -21.90 -10.57 6.29
N GLY A 221 -22.48 -9.77 7.20
CA GLY A 221 -23.87 -9.90 7.62
C GLY A 221 -24.07 -10.89 8.79
N PRO A 222 -25.29 -10.91 9.37
CA PRO A 222 -25.54 -11.49 10.69
C PRO A 222 -25.38 -13.02 10.76
N GLU A 223 -25.53 -13.75 9.65
CA GLU A 223 -25.47 -15.22 9.64
C GLU A 223 -24.07 -15.76 9.93
N GLN A 224 -23.03 -15.06 9.46
CA GLN A 224 -21.62 -15.49 9.60
C GLN A 224 -20.78 -14.45 10.36
N GLY A 225 -21.32 -13.26 10.67
CA GLY A 225 -20.62 -12.16 11.32
C GLY A 225 -20.07 -12.49 12.72
N GLU A 226 -20.74 -13.35 13.49
CA GLU A 226 -20.23 -13.82 14.80
C GLU A 226 -18.87 -14.53 14.67
N LYS A 227 -18.64 -15.27 13.57
CA LYS A 227 -17.37 -16.00 13.33
C LYS A 227 -16.17 -15.09 13.14
N ILE A 228 -16.36 -13.79 12.89
CA ILE A 228 -15.27 -12.80 12.87
C ILE A 228 -14.71 -12.57 14.27
N TYR A 229 -15.50 -12.75 15.33
CA TYR A 229 -15.07 -12.55 16.70
C TYR A 229 -14.28 -13.74 17.26
N ASP A 230 -14.51 -14.96 16.76
CA ASP A 230 -13.89 -16.24 17.13
C ASP A 230 -12.38 -16.38 16.76
N THR A 231 -11.62 -15.30 16.82
CA THR A 231 -10.18 -15.33 16.61
C THR A 231 -9.46 -15.98 17.79
N ILE A 232 -8.53 -16.89 17.51
CA ILE A 232 -7.60 -17.42 18.52
C ILE A 232 -6.53 -16.39 18.91
N GLN A 233 -6.19 -15.47 18.01
CA GLN A 233 -5.22 -14.40 18.24
C GLN A 233 -5.48 -13.23 17.28
N THR A 234 -5.10 -12.02 17.69
CA THR A 234 -4.99 -10.87 16.79
C THR A 234 -3.57 -10.30 16.85
N ILE A 235 -3.01 -9.91 15.70
CA ILE A 235 -1.70 -9.27 15.60
C ILE A 235 -1.87 -7.91 14.93
N GLU A 236 -1.38 -6.86 15.58
CA GLU A 236 -1.33 -5.51 15.02
C GLU A 236 0.10 -5.20 14.55
N MET A 237 0.23 -4.63 13.35
CA MET A 237 1.46 -4.04 12.82
C MET A 237 1.11 -2.60 12.46
N ALA A 238 1.65 -1.64 13.22
CA ALA A 238 1.32 -0.21 13.15
C ALA A 238 2.58 0.64 13.25
#